data_AF-A0A1A9RJK8-F1
#
_entry.id   AF-A0A1A9RJK8-F1
#
_cell.length_a   1.000
_cell.length_b   1.000
_cell.length_c   1.000
_cell.angle_alpha   90.00
_cell.angle_beta   90.00
_cell.angle_gamma   90.00
#
_symmetry.space_group_name_H-M   'P 1'
#
loop_
_entity.id
_entity.type
_entity.pdbx_description
1 polymer ?
#
loop_
_entity_poly.entity_id
_entity_poly.type
_entity_poly.pdbx_seq_one_letter_code
_entity_poly.pdbx_strand_id
1 'polypeptide(L)' 'MKTETREQVADLLLWSDENARNLMEKIAAEHGVSPDALADLAAWEREQQERIRKRGMTEVFDEVFENRKYWG' A
#
# COMPACT_ATOMS: atom_id res chain seq x y z
N MET A 1 14.59 0.96 8.25
CA MET A 1 13.52 0.34 7.43
C MET A 1 13.97 -0.97 6.79
N LYS A 2 13.09 -1.98 6.66
CA LYS A 2 13.36 -3.23 5.92
C LYS A 2 13.39 -2.98 4.41
N THR A 3 14.15 -3.79 3.66
CA THR A 3 14.28 -3.63 2.20
C THR A 3 12.93 -3.73 1.47
N GLU A 4 12.08 -4.68 1.89
CA GLU A 4 10.74 -4.89 1.31
C GLU A 4 9.82 -3.68 1.57
N THR A 5 9.79 -3.14 2.79
CA THR A 5 9.06 -1.91 3.12
C THR A 5 9.51 -0.75 2.23
N ARG A 6 10.82 -0.63 2.01
CA ARG A 6 11.38 0.43 1.16
C ARG A 6 10.84 0.36 -0.25
N GLU A 7 10.79 -0.82 -0.86
CA GLU A 7 10.27 -1.01 -2.20
C GLU A 7 8.78 -0.65 -2.29
N GLN A 8 7.99 -0.95 -1.26
CA GLN A 8 6.56 -0.66 -1.25
C GLN A 8 6.19 0.81 -1.03
N VAL A 9 7.07 1.60 -0.41
CA VAL A 9 6.79 3.02 -0.09
C VAL A 9 7.65 4.00 -0.88
N ALA A 10 8.65 3.53 -1.63
CA ALA A 10 9.61 4.38 -2.34
C ALA A 10 8.97 5.30 -3.39
N ASP A 11 7.82 4.93 -3.94
CA ASP A 11 7.08 5.75 -4.91
C ASP A 11 6.12 6.75 -4.25
N LEU A 12 5.79 6.57 -2.96
CA LEU A 12 4.93 7.48 -2.22
C LEU A 12 5.65 8.82 -2.01
N LEU A 13 4.90 9.92 -2.17
CA LEU A 13 5.41 11.29 -2.09
C LEU A 13 6.25 11.56 -0.82
N LEU A 14 5.84 11.00 0.32
CA LEU A 14 6.52 11.14 1.61
C LEU A 14 7.95 10.55 1.63
N TRP A 15 8.29 9.65 0.70
CA TRP A 15 9.61 9.04 0.59
C TRP A 15 10.32 9.33 -0.75
N SER A 16 9.59 9.67 -1.82
CA SER A 16 10.14 9.98 -3.14
C SER A 16 10.57 11.44 -3.31
N ASP A 17 9.94 12.38 -2.59
CA ASP A 17 10.29 13.80 -2.60
C ASP A 17 11.10 14.18 -1.34
N GLU A 18 12.22 14.86 -1.56
CA GLU A 18 13.15 15.23 -0.48
C GLU A 18 12.54 16.24 0.51
N ASN A 19 11.75 17.20 0.03
CA ASN A 19 11.12 18.20 0.89
C ASN A 19 10.02 17.58 1.76
N ALA A 20 9.16 16.75 1.15
CA ALA A 20 8.12 16.02 1.86
C ALA A 20 8.72 15.09 2.92
N ARG A 21 9.82 14.40 2.58
CA ARG A 21 10.53 13.53 3.51
C ARG A 21 11.13 14.29 4.69
N ASN A 22 11.81 15.41 4.43
CA ASN A 22 12.38 16.26 5.48
C ASN A 22 11.30 16.79 6.43
N LEU A 23 10.14 17.18 5.90
CA LEU A 23 9.01 17.63 6.72
C LEU A 23 8.45 16.48 7.58
N MET A 24 8.29 15.30 7.00
CA MET A 24 7.82 14.10 7.71
C MET A 24 8.79 13.73 8.84
N GLU A 25 10.10 13.67 8.58
CA GLU A 25 11.11 13.33 9.59
C GLU A 25 11.13 14.34 10.75
N LYS A 26 10.96 15.64 10.45
CA LYS A 26 10.86 16.69 11.46
C LYS A 26 9.65 16.49 12.38
N ILE A 27 8.46 16.32 11.80
CA ILE A 27 7.22 16.13 12.56
C ILE A 27 7.29 14.82 13.36
N ALA A 28 7.81 13.75 12.77
CA ALA A 28 7.99 12.48 13.44
C ALA A 28 8.90 12.63 14.68
N ALA A 29 10.02 13.35 14.55
CA ALA A 29 10.90 13.65 15.67
C ALA A 29 10.22 14.47 16.78
N GLU A 30 9.44 15.50 16.42
CA GLU A 30 8.68 16.32 17.37
C GLU A 30 7.70 15.50 18.23
N HIS A 31 7.14 14.43 17.66
CA HIS A 31 6.18 13.55 18.32
C HIS A 31 6.79 12.24 18.86
N GLY A 32 8.11 12.04 18.74
CA GLY A 32 8.78 10.81 19.16
C GLY A 32 8.36 9.58 18.35
N VAL A 33 7.89 9.78 17.12
CA VAL A 33 7.49 8.72 16.19
C VAL A 33 8.67 8.36 15.30
N SER A 34 8.90 7.07 15.09
CA SER A 34 9.94 6.61 14.16
C SER A 34 9.43 6.72 12.71
N PRO A 35 10.17 7.38 11.79
CA PRO A 35 9.87 7.37 10.36
C PRO A 35 9.80 5.95 9.76
N ASP A 36 10.58 5.02 10.31
CA ASP A 36 10.54 3.61 9.90
C ASP A 36 9.20 2.95 10.25
N ALA A 37 8.59 3.31 11.39
CA ALA A 37 7.29 2.79 11.78
C ALA A 37 6.17 3.31 10.86
N LEU A 38 6.27 4.57 10.43
CA LEU A 38 5.35 5.14 9.43
C LEU A 38 5.47 4.41 8.09
N ALA A 39 6.68 4.05 7.69
CA ALA A 39 6.92 3.29 6.47
C ALA A 39 6.33 1.88 6.54
N ASP A 40 6.54 1.17 7.65
CA ASP A 40 5.99 -0.17 7.86
C ASP A 40 4.44 -0.15 7.86
N LEU A 41 3.82 0.87 8.44
CA LEU A 41 2.36 1.06 8.41
C LEU A 41 1.84 1.33 6.99
N ALA A 42 2.51 2.19 6.23
CA ALA A 42 2.12 2.51 4.86
C ALA A 42 2.27 1.30 3.93
N ALA A 43 3.32 0.50 4.10
CA ALA A 43 3.49 -0.77 3.38
C ALA A 43 2.36 -1.74 3.71
N TRP A 44 2.05 -1.92 4.99
CA TRP A 44 0.95 -2.79 5.42
C TRP A 44 -0.41 -2.35 4.82
N GLU A 45 -0.70 -1.05 4.81
CA GLU A 45 -1.95 -0.52 4.24
C GLU A 45 -2.06 -0.84 2.75
N ARG A 46 -0.97 -0.65 1.98
CA ARG A 46 -0.92 -1.03 0.56
C ARG A 46 -1.21 -2.50 0.35
N GLU A 47 -0.57 -3.38 1.14
CA GLU A 47 -0.82 -4.82 1.06
C GLU A 47 -2.31 -5.14 1.33
N GLN A 48 -2.93 -4.47 2.31
CA GLN A 48 -4.37 -4.66 2.57
C GLN A 48 -5.24 -4.17 1.41
N GLN A 49 -4.92 -3.02 0.82
CA GLN A 49 -5.66 -2.50 -0.34
C GLN A 49 -5.56 -3.45 -1.54
N GLU A 50 -4.38 -4.01 -1.81
CA GLU A 50 -4.20 -5.03 -2.85
C GLU A 50 -4.99 -6.30 -2.56
N ARG A 51 -5.01 -6.76 -1.29
CA ARG A 51 -5.82 -7.92 -0.87
C ARG A 51 -7.32 -7.67 -1.08
N ILE A 52 -7.81 -6.47 -0.79
CA ILE A 52 -9.21 -6.08 -1.04
C ILE A 52 -9.49 -6.08 -2.55
N ARG A 53 -8.61 -5.49 -3.36
CA ARG A 53 -8.75 -5.52 -4.84
C ARG A 53 -8.76 -6.95 -5.40
N LYS A 54 -7.92 -7.84 -4.87
CA LYS A 54 -7.88 -9.25 -5.25
C LYS A 54 -9.18 -9.98 -4.93
N ARG A 55 -9.81 -9.69 -3.78
CA ARG A 55 -11.14 -10.25 -3.43
C ARG A 55 -12.22 -9.86 -4.44
N GLY A 56 -12.28 -8.59 -4.83
CA GLY A 56 -13.25 -8.14 -5.85
C GLY A 56 -13.01 -8.73 -7.24
N MET A 57 -11.76 -9.07 -7.57
CA MET A 57 -11.45 -9.81 -8.80
C MET A 57 -12.04 -11.22 -8.79
N THR A 58 -11.93 -11.94 -7.67
CA THR A 58 -12.50 -13.30 -7.55
C THR A 58 -14.01 -13.29 -7.80
N GLU A 59 -14.73 -12.32 -7.24
CA GLU A 59 -16.17 -12.15 -7.48
C GLU A 59 -16.50 -11.90 -8.96
N VAL A 60 -15.71 -11.07 -9.65
CA VAL A 60 -15.86 -10.84 -11.11
C VAL A 60 -15.55 -12.10 -11.92
N PHE A 61 -14.54 -12.88 -11.53
CA PHE A 61 -14.23 -14.15 -12.19
C PHE A 61 -15.34 -15.17 -11.99
N ASP A 62 -15.85 -15.31 -10.76
CA ASP A 62 -16.96 -16.22 -10.44
C ASP A 62 -18.22 -15.83 -11.24
N GLU A 63 -18.53 -14.54 -11.33
CA GLU A 63 -19.66 -14.03 -12.11
C GLU A 63 -19.50 -14.31 -13.63
N VAL A 64 -18.27 -14.27 -14.16
CA VAL A 64 -17.96 -14.63 -15.55
C VAL A 64 -18.08 -16.14 -15.80
N PHE A 65 -17.61 -16.98 -14.87
CA PHE A 65 -17.67 -18.45 -15.02
C PHE A 65 -19.08 -19.01 -14.81
N GLU A 66 -19.91 -18.39 -13.97
CA GLU A 66 -21.31 -18.80 -13.76
C GLU A 66 -22.26 -18.33 -14.87
N ASN A 67 -21.79 -17.47 -15.78
CA ASN A 67 -22.63 -16.90 -16.83
C ASN A 67 -22.93 -17.92 -17.95
N ARG A 68 -24.12 -18.52 -17.89
CA ARG A 68 -24.62 -19.48 -18.91
C ARG A 68 -24.83 -18.90 -20.31
N LYS A 69 -24.77 -17.58 -20.53
CA LYS A 69 -24.76 -17.03 -21.90
C LYS A 69 -23.42 -17.21 -22.60
N TYR A 70 -22.32 -17.25 -21.85
CA TYR A 70 -20.99 -17.43 -22.42
C TYR A 70 -20.60 -18.90 -22.55
N TRP A 71 -21.12 -19.76 -21.66
CA TRP A 71 -20.72 -21.16 -21.53
C TRP A 71 -21.86 -22.17 -21.72
N GLY A 72 -23.06 -21.72 -22.11
CA GLY A 72 -24.25 -22.55 -22.35
C GLY A 72 -24.54 -22.77 -23.83
#